data_AF-A0A1Q7LDK0-F1
#
_entry.id   AF-A0A1Q7LDK0-F1
#
_cell.length_a   1.000
_cell.length_b   1.000
_cell.length_c   1.000
_cell.angle_alpha   90.00
_cell.angle_beta   90.00
_cell.angle_gamma   90.00
#
_symmetry.space_group_name_H-M   'P 1'
#
loop_
_entity.id
_entity.type
_entity.pdbx_description
1 polymer ?
#
loop_
_entity_poly.entity_id
_entity_poly.type
_entity_poly.pdbx_seq_one_letter_code
_entity_poly.pdbx_strand_id
1 'polypeptide(L)'
;MESTEKSYEAARRSTRIQAQIPLRLTSLDPAIQISEHCHTLVLNTQGCGVRLSRPLEPGVPVRLDELPGGQSVTARVANCVPLGPGRKYWVVGVALDQTGNIWGIHPAPEDWGSEPQPVAAAVAIPREKNEWPYSQFSTRGEFLPGRK
;
A
#
# COMPACT_ATOMS: atom_id res chain seq x y z
N MET A 1 -3.77 -45.28 9.51
CA MET A 1 -4.20 -44.54 8.31
C MET A 1 -4.29 -43.09 8.75
N GLU A 2 -3.20 -42.33 8.65
CA GLU A 2 -3.16 -40.95 9.12
C GLU A 2 -2.90 -40.07 7.88
N SER A 3 -3.91 -39.29 7.53
CA SER A 3 -3.98 -38.51 6.30
C SER A 3 -2.95 -37.38 6.33
N THR A 4 -1.97 -37.41 5.44
CA THR A 4 -1.11 -36.26 5.14
C THR A 4 -1.94 -35.16 4.46
N GLU A 5 -2.50 -34.26 5.24
CA GLU A 5 -2.97 -32.98 4.73
C GLU A 5 -1.74 -32.15 4.35
N LYS A 6 -1.41 -32.13 3.04
CA LYS A 6 -0.49 -31.14 2.48
C LYS A 6 -1.11 -29.76 2.70
N SER A 7 -0.72 -29.10 3.78
CA SER A 7 -1.09 -27.73 4.09
C SER A 7 -0.53 -26.78 3.03
N TYR A 8 -1.37 -26.47 2.04
CA TYR A 8 -1.15 -25.44 1.00
C TYR A 8 -1.11 -24.00 1.57
N GLU A 9 -0.98 -23.87 2.89
CA GLU A 9 -0.85 -22.63 3.67
C GLU A 9 0.59 -22.08 3.67
N ALA A 10 1.58 -22.88 3.29
CA ALA A 10 3.01 -22.59 3.48
C ALA A 10 3.67 -21.58 2.52
N ALA A 11 2.93 -20.65 1.89
CA ALA A 11 3.57 -19.66 0.98
C ALA A 11 2.85 -18.30 0.86
N ARG A 12 2.00 -17.92 1.82
CA ARG A 12 1.23 -16.66 1.72
C ARG A 12 1.88 -15.59 2.59
N ARG A 13 2.51 -14.60 1.94
CA ARG A 13 3.31 -13.52 2.58
C ARG A 13 2.49 -12.42 3.26
N SER A 14 1.15 -12.47 3.22
CA SER A 14 0.28 -11.45 3.81
C SER A 14 -1.17 -11.93 3.88
N THR A 15 -1.83 -11.68 5.02
CA THR A 15 -3.27 -11.94 5.23
C THR A 15 -4.11 -11.18 4.19
N ARG A 16 -5.13 -11.83 3.62
CA ARG A 16 -6.03 -11.20 2.64
C ARG A 16 -7.36 -10.87 3.31
N ILE A 17 -7.78 -9.63 3.21
CA ILE A 17 -9.07 -9.18 3.76
C ILE A 17 -10.03 -8.94 2.62
N GLN A 18 -11.25 -9.44 2.76
CA GLN A 18 -12.36 -9.08 1.90
C GLN A 18 -12.98 -7.79 2.43
N ALA A 19 -12.78 -6.70 1.71
CA ALA A 19 -13.32 -5.40 2.05
C ALA A 19 -13.73 -4.68 0.77
N GLN A 20 -14.81 -3.92 0.85
CA GLN A 20 -15.33 -3.11 -0.24
C GLN A 20 -14.94 -1.66 -0.03
N ILE A 21 -13.80 -1.28 -0.59
CA ILE A 21 -13.30 0.10 -0.54
C ILE A 21 -13.55 0.73 -1.91
N PRO A 22 -14.30 1.84 -1.98
CA PRO A 22 -14.45 2.58 -3.22
C PRO A 22 -13.11 3.23 -3.59
N LEU A 23 -12.72 3.12 -4.85
CA LEU A 23 -11.54 3.77 -5.41
C LEU A 23 -11.76 4.08 -6.88
N ARG A 24 -10.90 4.94 -7.44
CA ARG A 24 -10.88 5.18 -8.88
C ARG A 24 -9.62 4.57 -9.47
N LEU A 25 -9.81 3.70 -10.47
CA LEU A 25 -8.72 3.08 -11.21
C LEU A 25 -8.54 3.82 -12.52
N THR A 26 -7.34 4.34 -12.75
CA THR A 26 -6.95 5.01 -13.99
C THR A 26 -5.75 4.31 -14.61
N SER A 27 -5.82 3.90 -15.87
CA SER A 27 -4.64 3.38 -16.58
C SER A 27 -3.68 4.53 -16.88
N LEU A 28 -2.39 4.24 -16.71
CA LEU A 28 -1.29 5.12 -17.10
C LEU A 28 -0.73 4.75 -18.48
N ASP A 29 -1.21 3.67 -19.09
CA ASP A 29 -0.81 3.24 -20.42
C ASP A 29 -1.44 4.16 -21.49
N PRO A 30 -0.64 4.76 -22.40
CA PRO A 30 -1.16 5.57 -23.48
C PRO A 30 -2.10 4.79 -24.42
N ALA A 31 -1.91 3.48 -24.58
CA ALA A 31 -2.74 2.63 -25.43
C ALA A 31 -4.10 2.32 -24.80
N ILE A 32 -4.21 2.36 -23.47
CA ILE A 32 -5.43 1.99 -22.74
C ILE A 32 -5.90 3.17 -21.90
N GLN A 33 -6.85 3.94 -22.42
CA GLN A 33 -7.47 5.06 -21.70
C GLN A 33 -8.68 4.55 -20.90
N ILE A 34 -8.44 4.05 -19.69
CA ILE A 34 -9.49 3.64 -18.74
C ILE A 34 -9.42 4.53 -17.49
N SER A 35 -10.57 5.03 -17.05
CA SER A 35 -10.74 5.71 -15.76
C SER A 35 -12.13 5.38 -15.25
N GLU A 36 -12.24 4.43 -14.33
CA GLU A 36 -13.51 3.95 -13.79
C GLU A 36 -13.49 3.87 -12.27
N HIS A 37 -14.61 4.26 -11.66
CA HIS A 37 -14.83 4.02 -10.23
C HIS A 37 -15.15 2.55 -10.00
N CYS A 38 -14.41 1.92 -9.12
CA CYS A 38 -14.58 0.51 -8.79
C CYS A 38 -14.43 0.29 -7.29
N HIS A 39 -14.70 -0.95 -6.88
CA HIS A 39 -14.58 -1.35 -5.49
C HIS A 39 -13.59 -2.50 -5.39
N THR A 40 -12.80 -2.50 -4.33
CA THR A 40 -12.01 -3.67 -3.96
C THR A 40 -12.94 -4.83 -3.56
N LEU A 41 -12.47 -6.05 -3.82
CA LEU A 41 -13.13 -7.29 -3.42
C LEU A 41 -12.30 -8.02 -2.38
N VAL A 42 -10.98 -8.04 -2.60
CA VAL A 42 -9.99 -8.60 -1.70
C VAL A 42 -8.75 -7.72 -1.75
N LEU A 43 -8.10 -7.49 -0.63
CA LEU A 43 -6.92 -6.64 -0.56
C LEU A 43 -5.92 -7.15 0.48
N ASN A 44 -4.67 -6.79 0.28
CA ASN A 44 -3.55 -7.04 1.17
C ASN A 44 -2.54 -5.88 1.05
N THR A 45 -1.42 -5.98 1.76
CA THR A 45 -0.37 -4.94 1.71
C THR A 45 0.37 -4.86 0.38
N GLN A 46 0.23 -5.87 -0.48
CA GLN A 46 0.92 -5.97 -1.76
C GLN A 46 0.04 -5.56 -2.94
N GLY A 47 -1.27 -5.47 -2.76
CA GLY A 47 -2.20 -5.50 -3.87
C GLY A 47 -3.67 -5.60 -3.48
N CYS A 48 -4.52 -5.54 -4.49
CA CYS A 48 -5.95 -5.73 -4.37
C CYS A 48 -6.55 -6.39 -5.61
N GLY A 49 -7.65 -7.11 -5.44
CA GLY A 49 -8.54 -7.51 -6.51
C GLY A 49 -9.68 -6.52 -6.62
N VAL A 50 -9.93 -5.99 -7.82
CA VAL A 50 -11.04 -5.09 -8.12
C VAL A 50 -11.95 -5.71 -9.18
N ARG A 51 -13.22 -5.30 -9.20
CA ARG A 51 -14.17 -5.68 -10.25
C ARG A 51 -14.27 -4.59 -11.30
N LEU A 52 -13.99 -4.92 -12.56
CA LEU A 52 -14.13 -4.03 -13.71
C LEU A 52 -15.19 -4.55 -14.71
N SER A 53 -15.72 -3.62 -15.49
CA SER A 53 -16.66 -3.84 -16.60
C SER A 53 -15.96 -4.22 -17.91
N ARG A 54 -14.62 -4.15 -17.92
CA ARG A 54 -13.76 -4.39 -19.08
C ARG A 54 -12.53 -5.20 -18.67
N PRO A 55 -11.98 -6.03 -19.56
CA PRO A 55 -10.72 -6.73 -19.30
C PRO A 55 -9.57 -5.73 -19.29
N LEU A 56 -8.59 -5.98 -18.42
CA LEU A 56 -7.33 -5.26 -18.41
C LEU A 56 -6.17 -6.24 -18.54
N GLU A 57 -5.21 -5.93 -19.40
CA GLU A 57 -4.09 -6.83 -19.66
C GLU A 57 -3.11 -6.86 -18.48
N PRO A 58 -2.57 -8.03 -18.10
CA PRO A 58 -1.48 -8.12 -17.15
C PRO A 58 -0.26 -7.31 -17.62
N GLY A 59 0.38 -6.60 -16.69
CA GLY A 59 1.52 -5.73 -16.94
C GLY A 59 1.17 -4.26 -17.14
N VAL A 60 -0.10 -3.93 -17.40
CA VAL A 60 -0.54 -2.54 -17.60
C VAL A 60 -0.32 -1.73 -16.30
N PRO A 61 0.36 -0.57 -16.37
CA PRO A 61 0.50 0.33 -15.23
C PRO A 61 -0.81 1.06 -14.98
N VAL A 62 -1.25 1.05 -13.73
CA VAL A 62 -2.48 1.69 -13.27
C VAL A 62 -2.20 2.57 -12.07
N ARG A 63 -3.03 3.59 -11.88
CA ARG A 63 -3.06 4.45 -10.70
C ARG A 63 -4.37 4.22 -9.98
N LEU A 64 -4.29 4.04 -8.66
CA LEU A 64 -5.44 4.00 -7.78
C LEU A 64 -5.53 5.35 -7.08
N ASP A 65 -6.62 6.05 -7.31
CA ASP A 65 -6.95 7.35 -6.75
C ASP A 65 -8.14 7.23 -5.78
N GLU A 66 -8.36 8.26 -4.97
CA GLU A 66 -9.46 8.35 -4.01
C GLU A 66 -9.43 7.26 -2.93
N LEU A 67 -8.23 6.80 -2.56
CA LEU A 67 -8.06 5.86 -1.46
C LEU A 67 -8.42 6.51 -0.12
N PRO A 68 -8.80 5.71 0.89
CA PRO A 68 -9.03 6.21 2.24
C PRO A 68 -7.80 6.99 2.73
N GLY A 69 -8.02 8.24 3.14
CA GLY A 69 -6.94 9.20 3.46
C GLY A 69 -6.53 10.13 2.31
N GLY A 70 -7.22 10.08 1.16
CA GLY A 70 -6.96 10.95 0.01
C GLY A 70 -5.65 10.64 -0.70
N GLN A 71 -5.11 9.44 -0.49
CA GLN A 71 -3.85 8.99 -1.08
C GLN A 71 -4.08 8.53 -2.53
N SER A 72 -3.04 8.64 -3.33
CA SER A 72 -2.97 8.06 -4.67
C SER A 72 -1.72 7.22 -4.79
N VAL A 73 -1.85 6.02 -5.36
CA VAL A 73 -0.73 5.08 -5.49
C VAL A 73 -0.65 4.51 -6.90
N THR A 74 0.56 4.17 -7.32
CA THR A 74 0.81 3.45 -8.55
C THR A 74 0.84 1.95 -8.31
N ALA A 75 0.35 1.22 -9.30
CA ALA A 75 0.22 -0.22 -9.25
C ALA A 75 0.26 -0.80 -10.67
N ARG A 76 0.31 -2.12 -10.77
CA ARG A 76 0.32 -2.84 -12.05
C ARG A 76 -0.67 -3.97 -12.02
N VAL A 77 -1.25 -4.26 -13.18
CA VAL A 77 -2.14 -5.41 -13.32
C VAL A 77 -1.32 -6.69 -13.22
N ALA A 78 -1.62 -7.51 -12.23
CA ALA A 78 -0.99 -8.81 -12.03
C ALA A 78 -1.77 -9.92 -12.74
N ASN A 79 -3.10 -9.85 -12.75
CA ASN A 79 -3.94 -10.87 -13.38
C ASN A 79 -5.32 -10.32 -13.75
N CYS A 80 -6.00 -10.95 -14.70
CA CYS A 80 -7.35 -10.60 -15.11
C CYS A 80 -8.15 -11.86 -15.39
N VAL A 81 -9.24 -12.07 -14.65
CA VAL A 81 -10.06 -13.27 -14.72
C VAL A 81 -11.51 -12.87 -15.03
N PRO A 82 -12.14 -13.41 -16.08
CA PRO A 82 -13.55 -13.14 -16.35
C PRO A 82 -14.45 -13.72 -15.26
N LEU A 83 -15.46 -12.96 -14.85
CA LEU A 83 -16.41 -13.34 -13.82
C LEU A 83 -17.77 -13.65 -14.44
N GLY A 84 -18.21 -14.90 -14.27
CA GLY A 84 -19.55 -15.38 -14.63
C GLY A 84 -19.75 -15.79 -16.09
N PRO A 85 -20.82 -16.56 -16.38
CA PRO A 85 -21.19 -16.93 -17.74
C PRO A 85 -21.59 -15.68 -18.52
N GLY A 86 -20.85 -15.38 -19.60
CA GLY A 86 -21.08 -14.22 -20.45
C GLY A 86 -20.04 -13.11 -20.34
N ARG A 87 -18.97 -13.27 -19.53
CA ARG A 87 -17.83 -12.32 -19.47
C ARG A 87 -18.28 -10.86 -19.37
N LYS A 88 -19.26 -10.57 -18.50
CA LYS A 88 -19.78 -9.21 -18.31
C LYS A 88 -18.92 -8.38 -17.36
N TYR A 89 -18.21 -9.05 -16.46
CA TYR A 89 -17.32 -8.45 -15.49
C TYR A 89 -15.99 -9.21 -15.46
N TRP A 90 -14.96 -8.53 -15.02
CA TRP A 90 -13.62 -9.08 -14.84
C TRP A 90 -13.13 -8.77 -13.43
N VAL A 91 -12.56 -9.77 -12.79
CA VAL A 91 -11.80 -9.60 -11.55
C VAL A 91 -10.35 -9.35 -11.96
N VAL A 92 -9.90 -8.12 -11.72
CA VAL A 92 -8.55 -7.69 -12.04
C VAL A 92 -7.75 -7.64 -10.75
N GLY A 93 -6.72 -8.47 -10.67
CA GLY A 93 -5.71 -8.42 -9.63
C GLY A 93 -4.70 -7.34 -9.94
N VAL A 94 -4.53 -6.41 -9.02
CA VAL A 94 -3.62 -5.27 -9.10
C VAL A 94 -2.57 -5.43 -8.01
N ALA A 95 -1.29 -5.35 -8.37
CA ALA A 95 -0.16 -5.36 -7.46
C ALA A 95 0.35 -3.92 -7.29
N LEU A 96 0.39 -3.43 -6.06
CA LEU A 96 0.91 -2.11 -5.73
C LEU A 96 2.43 -2.08 -5.96
N ASP A 97 2.94 -0.96 -6.47
CA ASP A 97 4.41 -0.77 -6.55
C ASP A 97 5.01 -0.58 -5.14
N GLN A 98 4.26 0.08 -4.25
CA GLN A 98 4.65 0.31 -2.86
C GLN A 98 3.75 -0.50 -1.93
N THR A 99 4.38 -1.30 -1.08
CA THR A 99 3.66 -2.19 -0.16
C THR A 99 3.30 -1.45 1.13
N GLY A 100 2.05 -1.52 1.58
CA GLY A 100 1.63 -0.88 2.83
C GLY A 100 0.13 -0.91 3.09
N ASN A 101 -0.28 -0.42 4.27
CA ASN A 101 -1.69 -0.25 4.63
C ASN A 101 -2.26 1.06 4.08
N ILE A 102 -2.32 1.17 2.76
CA ILE A 102 -2.92 2.30 2.04
C ILE A 102 -4.45 2.26 2.05
N TRP A 103 -5.02 1.21 2.62
CA TRP A 103 -6.43 0.87 2.61
C TRP A 103 -7.16 1.36 3.86
N GLY A 104 -6.45 1.97 4.81
CA GLY A 104 -7.04 2.50 6.05
C GLY A 104 -7.71 1.43 6.92
N ILE A 105 -7.26 0.16 6.82
CA ILE A 105 -7.84 -0.93 7.60
C ILE A 105 -7.32 -0.86 9.03
N HIS A 106 -8.25 -0.73 9.98
CA HIS A 106 -7.99 -0.76 11.41
C HIS A 106 -9.05 -1.63 12.12
N PRO A 107 -8.66 -2.56 13.01
CA PRO A 107 -7.29 -2.97 13.31
C PRO A 107 -6.64 -3.72 12.12
N ALA A 108 -5.37 -3.41 11.83
CA ALA A 108 -4.61 -4.12 10.80
C ALA A 108 -4.19 -5.52 11.30
N PRO A 109 -4.18 -6.55 10.44
CA PRO A 109 -3.60 -7.85 10.78
C PRO A 109 -2.13 -7.73 11.16
N GLU A 110 -1.66 -8.63 12.04
CA GLU A 110 -0.26 -8.67 12.49
C GLU A 110 0.73 -8.81 11.31
N ASP A 111 0.34 -9.55 10.25
CA ASP A 111 1.14 -9.75 9.04
C ASP A 111 1.21 -8.53 8.09
N TRP A 112 0.49 -7.43 8.38
CA TRP A 112 0.48 -6.25 7.51
C TRP A 112 1.60 -5.26 7.83
N GLY A 113 2.38 -5.57 8.86
CA GLY A 113 3.43 -4.69 9.37
C GLY A 113 2.81 -3.55 10.15
N SER A 114 3.28 -3.37 11.39
CA SER A 114 2.94 -2.23 12.22
C SER A 114 3.34 -0.94 11.50
N GLU A 115 2.32 -0.15 11.15
CA GLU A 115 2.38 1.25 10.68
C GLU A 115 3.21 1.56 9.41
N PRO A 116 2.68 2.37 8.48
CA PRO A 116 3.50 2.94 7.42
C PRO A 116 4.50 3.90 8.06
N GLN A 117 5.76 3.47 8.14
CA GLN A 117 6.86 4.43 8.26
C GLN A 117 6.82 5.29 6.98
N PRO A 118 6.69 6.62 7.07
CA PRO A 118 6.65 7.46 5.89
C PRO A 118 7.98 7.32 5.14
N VAL A 119 7.92 6.71 3.95
CA VAL A 119 9.02 6.69 2.99
C VAL A 119 9.18 8.08 2.38
N ALA A 120 9.81 8.98 3.13
CA ALA A 120 10.44 10.14 2.55
C ALA A 120 11.62 9.66 1.70
N ALA A 121 11.57 9.99 0.41
CA ALA A 121 12.55 9.65 -0.60
C ALA A 121 13.99 9.96 -0.15
N ALA A 122 14.90 9.13 -0.66
CA ALA A 122 16.34 9.25 -0.47
C ALA A 122 16.86 10.67 -0.73
N VAL A 123 17.33 11.32 0.32
CA VAL A 123 18.58 12.07 0.27
C VAL A 123 19.53 11.31 1.18
N ALA A 124 20.57 10.72 0.60
CA ALA A 124 21.65 10.11 1.36
C ALA A 124 22.30 11.18 2.25
N ILE A 125 22.13 11.05 3.56
CA ILE A 125 22.97 11.75 4.54
C ILE A 125 23.85 10.68 5.19
N PRO A 126 25.18 10.78 5.12
CA PRO A 126 26.09 9.82 5.72
C PRO A 126 25.82 9.66 7.22
N ARG A 127 25.83 8.42 7.69
CA ARG A 127 25.91 8.07 9.11
C ARG A 127 27.21 8.64 9.69
N GLU A 128 27.12 9.74 10.42
CA GLU A 128 28.12 10.08 11.41
C GLU A 128 27.47 10.26 12.78
N LYS A 129 28.18 9.77 13.79
CA LYS A 129 27.79 9.74 15.20
C LYS A 129 27.53 11.16 15.71
N ASN A 130 26.49 11.26 16.55
CA ASN A 130 26.12 12.41 17.37
C ASN A 130 25.66 13.64 16.58
N GLU A 131 24.35 13.89 16.52
CA GLU A 131 23.76 15.23 16.71
C GLU A 131 22.23 15.15 16.62
N TRP A 132 21.55 15.10 17.78
CA TRP A 132 20.13 15.40 17.88
C TRP A 132 19.92 16.92 17.88
N PRO A 133 18.84 17.47 17.30
CA PRO A 133 18.66 18.89 17.02
C PRO A 133 18.19 19.72 18.25
N TYR A 134 18.72 19.44 19.44
CA TYR A 134 18.43 20.18 20.68
C TYR A 134 19.66 20.92 21.25
N SER A 135 20.66 21.24 20.42
CA SER A 135 21.77 22.14 20.78
C SER A 135 21.42 23.63 20.71
N GLN A 136 20.14 24.00 20.84
CA GLN A 136 19.72 25.39 21.06
C GLN A 136 19.53 25.77 22.54
N PHE A 137 19.89 24.91 23.48
CA PHE A 137 20.07 25.34 24.86
C PHE A 137 21.55 25.60 25.13
N SER A 138 21.92 26.87 24.96
CA SER A 138 23.18 27.47 25.36
C SER A 138 23.74 26.84 26.63
N THR A 139 24.82 26.06 26.45
CA THR A 139 25.72 25.67 27.53
C THR A 139 26.58 26.88 27.86
N ARG A 140 26.03 27.83 28.60
CA ARG A 140 26.82 28.81 29.35
C ARG A 140 26.00 29.37 30.51
N GLY A 141 26.00 28.60 31.60
CA GLY A 141 25.71 29.16 32.90
C GLY A 141 26.78 30.18 33.25
N GLU A 142 26.39 31.40 33.55
CA GLU A 142 27.17 32.27 34.44
C GLU A 142 26.19 32.86 35.46
N PHE A 143 26.19 32.21 36.62
CA PHE A 143 25.73 32.71 37.90
C PHE A 143 26.71 33.81 38.32
N LEU A 144 26.26 35.07 38.43
CA LEU A 144 27.03 36.12 39.10
C LEU A 144 26.35 36.46 40.43
N PRO A 145 27.06 36.32 41.57
CA PRO A 145 26.56 36.65 42.88
C PRO A 145 26.81 38.14 43.23
N GLY A 146 25.91 38.73 44.01
CA GLY A 146 26.29 39.71 45.04
C GLY A 146 26.21 41.22 44.72
N ARG A 147 25.27 41.88 45.42
CA ARG A 147 25.27 43.25 45.97
C ARG A 147 26.49 44.17 45.74
N LYS A 148 26.18 45.44 45.45
CA LYS A 148 26.46 46.55 46.37
C LYS A 148 25.45 47.68 46.18
#